data_AF-A0A3E2TNT9-F1
#
_entry.id   AF-A0A3E2TNT9-F1
#
_cell.length_a   1.000
_cell.length_b   1.000
_cell.length_c   1.000
_cell.angle_alpha   90.00
_cell.angle_beta   90.00
_cell.angle_gamma   90.00
#
_symmetry.space_group_name_H-M   'P 1'
#
loop_
_entity.id
_entity.type
_entity.pdbx_description
1 polymer ?
#
loop_
_entity_poly.entity_id
_entity_poly.type
_entity_poly.pdbx_seq_one_letter_code
_entity_poly.pdbx_strand_id
1 'polypeptide(L)'
;MITKGQRVKVICSEARLKEVGVRQKHIKHILGKIGTVKEIRKLPNTDDMYAYFVHFRYVNLKAAPGNKKPYYAMLDDMIEPINLEVVGEKKE
;
A
#
# COMPACT_ATOMS: atom_id res chain seq x y z
N MET A 1 -13.12 -2.40 6.18
CA MET A 1 -12.65 -3.27 5.08
C MET A 1 -12.01 -2.40 4.00
N ILE A 2 -10.75 -2.62 3.68
CA ILE A 2 -10.00 -1.82 2.70
C ILE A 2 -10.37 -2.27 1.28
N THR A 3 -10.61 -1.32 0.37
CA THR A 3 -11.04 -1.58 -1.01
C THR A 3 -10.02 -1.11 -2.05
N LYS A 4 -10.09 -1.68 -3.26
CA LYS A 4 -9.27 -1.23 -4.39
C LYS A 4 -9.60 0.23 -4.73
N GLY A 5 -8.56 1.04 -4.93
CA GLY A 5 -8.68 2.48 -5.17
C GLY A 5 -8.63 3.33 -3.91
N GLN A 6 -8.78 2.73 -2.72
CA GLN A 6 -8.74 3.44 -1.46
C GLN A 6 -7.33 3.98 -1.16
N ARG A 7 -7.29 5.14 -0.51
CA ARG A 7 -6.04 5.70 0.03
C ARG A 7 -5.79 5.10 1.40
N VAL A 8 -4.57 4.63 1.61
CA VAL A 8 -4.16 4.00 2.86
C VAL A 8 -2.86 4.63 3.34
N LYS A 9 -2.70 4.75 4.66
CA LYS A 9 -1.46 5.18 5.30
C LYS A 9 -0.71 3.94 5.78
N VAL A 10 0.60 3.90 5.57
CA VAL A 10 1.42 2.81 6.13
C VAL A 10 1.74 3.12 7.59
N ILE A 11 1.29 2.24 8.49
CA ILE A 11 1.44 2.37 9.95
C ILE A 11 2.35 1.32 10.58
N CYS A 12 2.79 0.31 9.81
CA CYS A 12 3.71 -0.72 10.30
C CYS A 12 5.10 -0.19 10.67
N SER A 13 5.84 -0.97 11.46
CA SER A 13 7.25 -0.70 11.78
C SER A 13 8.20 -1.04 10.62
N GLU A 14 9.40 -0.46 10.65
CA GLU A 14 10.45 -0.80 9.67
C GLU A 14 10.82 -2.30 9.68
N ALA A 15 10.78 -2.95 10.84
CA ALA A 15 11.06 -4.38 10.97
C ALA A 15 10.05 -5.20 10.16
N ARG A 16 8.75 -4.86 10.26
CA ARG A 16 7.68 -5.56 9.55
C ARG A 16 7.75 -5.37 8.04
N LEU A 17 8.15 -4.18 7.59
CA LEU A 17 8.45 -3.90 6.19
C LEU A 17 9.61 -4.77 5.66
N LYS A 18 10.65 -5.01 6.46
CA LYS A 18 11.77 -5.88 6.07
C LYS A 18 11.33 -7.34 5.95
N GLU A 19 10.48 -7.82 6.86
CA GLU A 19 9.98 -9.20 6.86
C GLU A 19 9.14 -9.52 5.61
N VAL A 20 8.36 -8.55 5.10
CA VAL A 20 7.62 -8.72 3.83
C VAL A 20 8.47 -8.41 2.58
N GLY A 21 9.78 -8.20 2.73
CA GLY A 21 10.73 -8.06 1.62
C GLY A 21 10.90 -6.62 1.08
N VAL A 22 10.45 -5.59 1.79
CA VAL A 22 10.70 -4.19 1.40
C VAL A 22 12.17 -3.85 1.63
N ARG A 23 12.87 -3.45 0.55
CA ARG A 23 14.26 -3.00 0.64
C ARG A 23 14.38 -1.76 1.52
N GLN A 24 15.43 -1.69 2.34
CA GLN A 24 15.69 -0.60 3.27
C GLN A 24 15.68 0.80 2.63
N LYS A 25 16.21 0.91 1.40
CA LYS A 25 16.23 2.18 0.65
C LYS A 25 14.82 2.71 0.30
N HIS A 26 13.77 1.89 0.39
CA HIS A 26 12.39 2.31 0.15
C HIS A 26 11.58 2.48 1.43
N ILE A 27 11.98 1.86 2.54
CA ILE A 27 11.27 1.94 3.83
C ILE A 27 11.02 3.40 4.23
N LYS A 28 12.06 4.25 4.15
CA LYS A 28 11.96 5.70 4.45
C LYS A 28 10.96 6.46 3.56
N HIS A 29 10.65 5.94 2.37
CA HIS A 29 9.73 6.57 1.42
C HIS A 29 8.32 5.96 1.47
N ILE A 30 8.11 4.93 2.29
CA ILE A 30 6.84 4.18 2.41
C ILE A 30 6.26 4.39 3.81
N LEU A 31 7.11 4.29 4.84
CA LEU A 31 6.73 4.44 6.23
C LEU A 31 6.06 5.80 6.48
N GLY A 32 4.85 5.78 7.05
CA GLY A 32 4.06 6.98 7.33
C GLY A 32 3.57 7.73 6.09
N LYS A 33 3.80 7.20 4.87
CA LYS A 33 3.31 7.80 3.63
C LYS A 33 1.95 7.24 3.25
N ILE A 34 1.26 8.04 2.44
CA ILE A 34 -0.04 7.71 1.88
C ILE A 34 0.18 7.07 0.52
N GLY A 35 -0.38 5.87 0.35
CA GLY A 35 -0.41 5.17 -0.92
C GLY A 35 -1.85 4.90 -1.38
N THR A 36 -1.99 4.40 -2.60
CA THR A 36 -3.28 4.00 -3.17
C THR A 36 -3.28 2.50 -3.39
N VAL A 37 -4.28 1.80 -2.87
CA VAL A 37 -4.48 0.37 -3.12
C VAL A 37 -4.83 0.17 -4.59
N LYS A 38 -4.03 -0.60 -5.32
CA LYS A 38 -4.25 -0.90 -6.74
C LYS A 38 -4.77 -2.31 -6.97
N GLU A 39 -4.38 -3.23 -6.11
CA GLU A 39 -4.80 -4.63 -6.16
C GLU A 39 -4.89 -5.17 -4.75
N ILE A 40 -5.81 -6.12 -4.55
CA ILE A 40 -5.97 -6.87 -3.31
C ILE A 40 -5.94 -8.33 -3.73
N ARG A 41 -5.05 -9.10 -3.14
CA ARG A 41 -4.87 -10.51 -3.46
C ARG A 41 -5.03 -11.34 -2.20
N LYS A 42 -5.91 -12.33 -2.22
CA LYS A 42 -6.00 -13.31 -1.14
C LYS A 42 -4.75 -14.20 -1.19
N LEU A 43 -4.07 -14.37 -0.06
CA LEU A 43 -2.92 -15.28 0.00
C LEU A 43 -3.41 -16.73 0.02
N PRO A 44 -2.76 -17.64 -0.74
CA PRO A 44 -3.09 -19.06 -0.68
C PRO A 44 -2.69 -19.63 0.69
N ASN A 45 -3.49 -20.56 1.22
CA ASN A 45 -3.27 -21.24 2.50
C ASN A 45 -3.44 -20.39 3.78
N THR A 46 -4.21 -19.31 3.72
CA THR A 46 -4.62 -18.58 4.93
C THR A 46 -6.05 -18.08 4.74
N ASP A 47 -6.95 -18.44 5.66
CA ASP A 47 -8.38 -18.19 5.48
C ASP A 47 -8.74 -16.70 5.40
N ASP A 48 -7.96 -15.81 6.04
CA ASP A 48 -8.28 -14.38 6.18
C ASP A 48 -7.11 -13.40 5.90
N MET A 49 -6.01 -13.84 5.26
CA MET A 49 -4.92 -12.90 4.92
C MET A 49 -5.02 -12.36 3.49
N TYR A 50 -5.13 -11.03 3.40
CA TYR A 50 -5.09 -10.28 2.16
C TYR A 50 -3.78 -9.51 2.02
N ALA A 51 -3.17 -9.61 0.84
CA ALA A 51 -2.07 -8.77 0.42
C ALA A 51 -2.60 -7.59 -0.39
N TYR A 52 -2.36 -6.38 0.09
CA TYR A 52 -2.73 -5.12 -0.51
C TYR A 52 -1.55 -4.55 -1.29
N PHE A 53 -1.69 -4.43 -2.60
CA PHE A 53 -0.68 -3.82 -3.46
C PHE A 53 -0.87 -2.32 -3.49
N VAL A 54 -0.01 -1.62 -2.76
CA VAL A 54 -0.08 -0.17 -2.57
C VAL A 54 0.91 0.55 -3.48
N HIS A 55 0.40 1.50 -4.25
CA HIS A 55 1.19 2.39 -5.10
C HIS A 55 1.56 3.67 -4.35
N PHE A 56 2.84 4.04 -4.37
CA PHE A 56 3.34 5.29 -3.80
C PHE A 56 3.89 6.18 -4.92
N ARG A 57 3.30 7.36 -5.13
CA ARG A 57 3.67 8.28 -6.23
C ARG A 57 5.14 8.72 -6.20
N TYR A 58 5.73 8.80 -5.01
CA TYR A 58 7.09 9.31 -4.79
C TYR A 58 8.14 8.22 -4.61
N VAL A 59 7.77 6.94 -4.69
CA VAL A 59 8.72 5.83 -4.61
C VAL A 59 9.04 5.41 -6.03
N ASN A 60 10.08 6.02 -6.59
CA ASN A 60 10.52 5.73 -7.95
C ASN A 60 11.33 4.43 -7.98
N LEU A 61 10.65 3.28 -7.94
CA LEU A 61 11.32 2.02 -8.25
C LEU A 61 11.41 1.88 -9.75
N LYS A 62 12.61 1.65 -10.25
CA LYS A 62 12.76 0.99 -11.54
C LYS A 62 11.96 -0.31 -11.46
N ALA A 63 10.85 -0.38 -12.20
CA ALA A 63 10.11 -1.60 -12.32
C ALA A 63 11.02 -2.68 -12.94
N ALA A 64 10.89 -3.92 -12.49
CA ALA A 64 11.47 -5.03 -13.23
C ALA A 64 10.91 -5.01 -14.67
N PRO A 65 11.71 -5.36 -15.69
CA PRO A 65 11.25 -5.36 -17.07
C PRO A 65 9.93 -6.15 -17.20
N GLY A 66 8.87 -5.50 -17.69
CA GLY A 66 7.53 -6.08 -17.81
C GLY A 66 6.50 -5.62 -16.78
N ASN A 67 6.89 -4.97 -15.67
CA ASN A 67 5.96 -4.50 -14.65
C ASN A 67 5.61 -3.01 -14.84
N LYS A 68 4.34 -2.66 -15.08
CA LYS A 68 3.98 -1.29 -15.51
C LYS A 68 3.99 -0.22 -14.39
N LYS A 69 4.03 -0.55 -13.10
CA LYS A 69 4.29 0.38 -11.97
C LYS A 69 4.78 -0.39 -10.74
N PRO A 70 5.60 0.22 -9.87
CA PRO A 70 5.97 -0.43 -8.62
C PRO A 70 4.87 -0.34 -7.57
N TYR A 71 4.42 -1.51 -7.12
CA TYR A 71 3.52 -1.66 -5.99
C TYR A 71 4.24 -2.45 -4.90
N TYR A 72 3.92 -2.14 -3.64
CA TYR A 72 4.35 -2.96 -2.51
C TYR A 72 3.18 -3.77 -1.99
N ALA A 73 3.40 -5.07 -1.82
CA ALA A 73 2.46 -5.91 -1.09
C ALA A 73 2.59 -5.61 0.41
N MET A 74 1.49 -5.16 1.02
CA MET A 74 1.36 -4.92 2.44
C MET A 74 0.20 -5.76 2.99
N LEU A 75 0.28 -6.16 4.25
CA LEU A 75 -0.81 -6.85 4.95
C LEU A 75 -1.78 -5.83 5.58
N ASP A 76 -2.96 -6.28 5.99
CA ASP A 76 -4.01 -5.42 6.57
C ASP A 76 -3.52 -4.70 7.83
N ASP A 77 -2.75 -5.38 8.69
CA ASP A 77 -2.16 -4.82 9.92
C ASP A 77 -1.08 -3.77 9.66
N MET A 78 -0.61 -3.64 8.41
CA MET A 78 0.45 -2.72 8.03
C MET A 78 -0.06 -1.37 7.52
N ILE A 79 -1.35 -1.30 7.21
CA ILE A 79 -1.96 -0.15 6.54
C ILE A 79 -3.26 0.24 7.22
N GLU A 80 -3.53 1.54 7.24
CA GLU A 80 -4.76 2.08 7.80
C GLU A 80 -5.55 2.79 6.69
N PRO A 81 -6.86 2.52 6.53
CA PRO A 81 -7.68 3.25 5.59
C PRO A 81 -7.72 4.72 6.00
N ILE A 82 -7.42 5.60 5.05
CA ILE A 82 -7.67 7.02 5.25
C ILE A 82 -9.11 7.25 4.85
N ASN A 83 -9.98 7.37 5.85
CA ASN A 83 -11.31 7.92 5.67
C ASN A 83 -11.18 9.41 5.40
N LEU A 84 -10.75 9.76 4.18
CA LEU A 84 -11.02 11.09 3.67
C LEU A 84 -12.53 11.14 3.46
N GLU A 85 -13.24 11.80 4.37
CA GLU A 85 -14.47 12.46 3.94
C GLU A 85 -14.08 13.28 2.73
N VAL A 86 -14.55 12.85 1.56
CA VAL A 86 -14.56 13.73 0.41
C VAL A 86 -15.55 14.80 0.83
N VAL A 87 -15.03 15.88 1.44
CA VAL A 87 -15.71 17.18 1.41
C VAL A 87 -15.72 17.55 -0.06
N GLY A 88 -16.64 16.91 -0.79
CA GLY A 88 -16.98 17.26 -2.14
C GLY A 88 -17.54 18.65 -2.02
N GLU A 89 -16.71 19.62 -2.36
CA GLU A 89 -17.15 20.91 -2.83
C GLU A 89 -18.43 20.67 -3.65
N LYS A 90 -19.55 21.20 -3.15
CA LYS A 90 -20.72 21.46 -3.98
C LYS A 90 -20.18 22.24 -5.17
N LYS A 91 -20.11 21.60 -6.33
CA LYS A 91 -20.11 22.36 -7.57
C LYS A 91 -21.51 22.92 -7.72
N GLU A 92 -21.56 24.25 -7.71
CA GLU A 92 -22.68 25.10 -8.14
C GLU A 92 -23.37 24.58 -9.41
#